data_AF-A0A3G6M9I4-F1
#
_entry.id   AF-A0A3G6M9I4-F1
#
_cell.length_a   1.000
_cell.length_b   1.000
_cell.length_c   1.000
_cell.angle_alpha   90.00
_cell.angle_beta   90.00
_cell.angle_gamma   90.00
#
_symmetry.space_group_name_H-M   'P 1'
#
loop_
_entity.id
_entity.type
_entity.pdbx_description
1 polymer ?
#
loop_
_entity_poly.entity_id
_entity_poly.type
_entity_poly.pdbx_seq_one_letter_code
_entity_poly.pdbx_strand_id
1 'polypeptide(L)'
;MIVTEIFYGVKCDRCGELYEDGEHSFWNDESSVIENAYESEWRELKGKHYCEGCHEINEETDEIVVFADYPQHLKTLNSFIDRIVKGLSRKVFEYESDFQVKFKLYKYSRLEESEENYIKNLLGENFSSLEYEVGKYDSKSCIIKIKR
;
A
#
# COMPACT_ATOMS: atom_id res chain seq x y z
N MET A 1 31.54 -3.41 12.20
CA MET A 1 31.66 -2.55 11.00
C MET A 1 30.28 -2.48 10.37
N ILE A 2 29.77 -1.28 10.10
CA ILE A 2 28.48 -1.09 9.41
C ILE A 2 28.82 -0.78 7.95
N VAL A 3 28.16 -1.46 7.01
CA VAL A 3 28.32 -1.25 5.55
C VAL A 3 26.99 -0.75 5.00
N THR A 4 27.05 0.21 4.08
CA THR A 4 25.87 0.72 3.37
C THR A 4 25.81 0.08 2.00
N GLU A 5 24.69 -0.54 1.66
CA GLU A 5 24.47 -1.28 0.41
C GLU A 5 23.12 -0.89 -0.21
N ILE A 6 22.97 -1.15 -1.51
CA ILE A 6 21.71 -0.95 -2.23
C ILE A 6 20.87 -2.21 -2.09
N PHE A 7 19.58 -2.03 -1.84
CA PHE A 7 18.58 -3.10 -1.83
C PHE A 7 17.41 -2.74 -2.75
N TYR A 8 16.74 -3.77 -3.26
CA TYR A 8 15.67 -3.69 -4.25
C TYR A 8 14.35 -4.18 -3.65
N GLY A 9 13.26 -3.46 -3.95
CA GLY A 9 11.90 -3.82 -3.56
C GLY A 9 10.96 -3.63 -4.74
N VAL A 10 9.85 -4.38 -4.78
CA VAL A 10 8.82 -4.25 -5.83
C VAL A 10 7.62 -3.51 -5.27
N LYS A 11 7.16 -2.48 -5.98
CA LYS A 11 6.01 -1.66 -5.59
C LYS A 11 4.91 -1.80 -6.63
N CYS A 12 3.67 -1.98 -6.20
CA CYS A 12 2.56 -2.08 -7.13
C CYS A 12 2.32 -0.74 -7.85
N ASP A 13 2.25 -0.75 -9.18
CA ASP A 13 2.04 0.43 -10.02
C ASP A 13 0.65 1.07 -9.85
N ARG A 14 -0.34 0.32 -9.35
CA ARG A 14 -1.70 0.81 -9.10
C ARG A 14 -1.86 1.36 -7.68
N CYS A 15 -1.75 0.49 -6.67
CA CYS A 15 -2.02 0.88 -5.28
C CYS A 15 -0.78 1.43 -4.56
N GLY A 16 0.43 1.18 -5.06
CA GLY A 16 1.67 1.55 -4.41
C GLY A 16 1.96 0.74 -3.14
N GLU A 17 1.34 -0.41 -2.94
CA GLU A 17 1.75 -1.36 -1.90
C GLU A 17 3.17 -1.86 -2.20
N LEU A 18 3.98 -2.05 -1.17
CA LEU A 18 5.29 -2.69 -1.27
C LEU A 18 5.10 -4.19 -1.13
N TYR A 19 5.74 -4.97 -2.01
CA TYR A 19 5.76 -6.41 -1.90
C TYR A 19 6.53 -6.85 -0.64
N GLU A 20 5.95 -7.79 0.10
CA GLU A 20 6.53 -8.39 1.30
C GLU A 20 6.21 -9.89 1.29
N ASP A 21 7.18 -10.76 1.56
CA ASP A 21 7.00 -12.23 1.64
C ASP A 21 6.71 -12.70 3.09
N GLY A 22 6.63 -11.77 4.04
CA GLY A 22 6.46 -12.00 5.48
C GLY A 22 7.76 -11.97 6.28
N GLU A 23 8.91 -12.19 5.65
CA GLU A 23 10.24 -12.11 6.25
C GLU A 23 11.04 -10.91 5.72
N HIS A 24 10.83 -10.56 4.45
CA HIS A 24 11.57 -9.58 3.68
C HIS A 24 10.61 -8.62 2.95
N SER A 25 11.07 -7.38 2.83
CA SER A 25 10.46 -6.35 1.96
C SER A 25 11.43 -5.84 0.91
N PHE A 26 12.70 -6.26 1.01
CA PHE A 26 13.80 -5.85 0.16
C PHE A 26 14.82 -6.97 -0.01
N TRP A 27 15.44 -7.06 -1.18
CA TRP A 27 16.41 -8.07 -1.57
C TRP A 27 17.72 -7.41 -2.04
N ASN A 28 18.83 -8.13 -1.98
CA ASN A 28 20.14 -7.63 -2.41
C ASN A 28 20.32 -7.61 -3.94
N ASP A 29 19.37 -8.18 -4.70
CA ASP A 29 19.36 -8.18 -6.16
C ASP A 29 17.94 -8.07 -6.71
N GLU A 30 17.83 -7.50 -7.91
CA GLU A 30 16.57 -7.21 -8.59
C GLU A 30 15.85 -8.49 -9.08
N SER A 31 16.61 -9.49 -9.55
CA SER A 31 16.07 -10.77 -10.02
C SER A 31 15.29 -11.50 -8.92
N SER A 32 15.86 -11.61 -7.73
CA SER A 32 15.25 -12.32 -6.61
C SER A 32 13.92 -11.69 -6.20
N VAL A 33 13.84 -10.36 -6.12
CA VAL A 33 12.56 -9.72 -5.73
C VAL A 33 11.47 -9.90 -6.78
N ILE A 34 11.82 -9.90 -8.07
CA ILE A 34 10.85 -10.14 -9.16
C ILE A 34 10.35 -11.58 -9.13
N GLU A 35 11.25 -12.55 -8.96
CA GLU A 35 10.91 -13.97 -8.87
C GLU A 35 9.99 -14.25 -7.68
N ASN A 36 10.34 -13.75 -6.48
CA ASN A 36 9.52 -13.92 -5.28
C ASN A 36 8.13 -13.27 -5.43
N ALA A 37 8.06 -12.06 -6.01
CA ALA A 37 6.79 -11.40 -6.27
C ALA A 37 5.92 -12.25 -7.21
N TYR A 38 6.49 -12.77 -8.30
CA TYR A 38 5.78 -13.62 -9.25
C TYR A 38 5.23 -14.91 -8.62
N GLU A 39 6.02 -15.54 -7.74
CA GLU A 39 5.59 -16.72 -6.96
C GLU A 39 4.48 -16.40 -5.94
N SER A 40 4.32 -15.13 -5.55
CA SER A 40 3.36 -14.67 -4.54
C SER A 40 2.11 -14.01 -5.12
N GLU A 41 1.65 -14.50 -6.27
CA GLU A 41 0.48 -13.98 -6.99
C GLU A 41 0.62 -12.54 -7.52
N TRP A 42 1.79 -11.89 -7.44
CA TRP A 42 2.00 -10.64 -8.16
C TRP A 42 2.23 -10.92 -9.63
N ARG A 43 1.85 -9.96 -10.47
CA ARG A 43 1.96 -10.09 -11.91
C ARG A 43 2.66 -8.90 -12.54
N GLU A 44 3.47 -9.20 -13.55
CA GLU A 44 4.15 -8.22 -14.37
C GLU A 44 3.39 -8.06 -15.70
N LEU A 45 3.14 -6.82 -16.11
CA LEU A 45 2.55 -6.49 -17.40
C LEU A 45 3.23 -5.26 -18.00
N LYS A 46 4.01 -5.44 -19.06
CA LYS A 46 4.71 -4.38 -19.82
C LYS A 46 5.66 -3.53 -18.96
N GLY A 47 6.44 -4.17 -18.11
CA GLY A 47 7.40 -3.57 -17.17
C GLY A 47 6.76 -2.96 -15.92
N LYS A 48 5.49 -3.28 -15.63
CA LYS A 48 4.76 -2.80 -14.44
C LYS A 48 4.32 -3.96 -13.58
N HIS A 49 4.30 -3.75 -12.27
CA HIS A 49 3.99 -4.80 -11.29
C HIS A 49 2.67 -4.53 -10.58
N TYR A 50 1.86 -5.57 -10.42
CA TYR A 50 0.53 -5.50 -9.82
C TYR A 50 0.39 -6.53 -8.72
N CYS A 51 -0.05 -6.11 -7.53
CA CYS A 51 -0.38 -7.03 -6.45
C CYS A 51 -1.69 -7.78 -6.76
N GLU A 52 -1.93 -8.87 -6.01
CA GLU A 52 -3.16 -9.68 -6.09
C GLU A 52 -4.46 -8.86 -6.00
N GLY A 53 -4.46 -7.74 -5.26
CA GLY A 53 -5.62 -6.87 -5.12
C GLY A 53 -5.80 -5.83 -6.24
N CYS A 54 -4.94 -5.85 -7.26
CA CYS A 54 -4.93 -4.85 -8.34
C CYS A 54 -5.07 -5.42 -9.75
N HIS A 55 -5.23 -6.73 -9.86
CA HIS A 55 -5.49 -7.41 -11.12
C HIS A 55 -6.38 -8.63 -10.89
N GLU A 56 -6.97 -9.13 -11.97
CA GLU A 56 -7.64 -10.42 -12.04
C GLU A 56 -7.05 -11.22 -13.21
N ILE A 57 -7.15 -12.55 -13.13
CA ILE A 57 -6.78 -13.44 -14.22
C ILE A 57 -8.09 -13.95 -14.82
N ASN A 58 -8.28 -13.73 -16.11
CA ASN A 58 -9.42 -14.27 -16.84
C ASN A 58 -9.28 -15.80 -16.93
N GLU A 59 -10.19 -16.54 -16.29
CA GLU A 59 -10.15 -18.01 -16.23
C GLU A 59 -10.27 -18.70 -17.60
N GLU A 60 -10.80 -18.04 -18.62
CA GLU A 60 -10.96 -18.62 -19.96
C GLU A 60 -9.75 -18.35 -20.87
N THR A 61 -9.10 -17.20 -20.72
CA THR A 61 -8.03 -16.73 -21.62
C THR A 61 -6.64 -16.69 -20.98
N ASP A 62 -6.55 -16.92 -19.66
CA ASP A 62 -5.36 -16.69 -18.83
C ASP A 62 -4.82 -15.25 -18.93
N GLU A 63 -5.62 -14.30 -19.42
CA GLU A 63 -5.23 -12.91 -19.58
C GLU A 63 -5.31 -12.15 -18.25
N ILE A 64 -4.30 -11.33 -17.99
CA ILE A 64 -4.20 -10.50 -16.80
C ILE A 64 -4.92 -9.18 -17.07
N VAL A 65 -6.00 -8.92 -16.34
CA VAL A 65 -6.79 -7.69 -16.43
C VAL A 65 -6.49 -6.82 -15.21
N VAL A 66 -5.92 -5.63 -15.43
CA VAL A 66 -5.61 -4.68 -14.36
C VAL A 66 -6.85 -3.84 -14.05
N PHE A 67 -7.15 -3.65 -12.77
CA PHE A 67 -8.29 -2.84 -12.35
C PHE A 67 -8.13 -1.37 -12.71
N ALA A 68 -9.27 -0.68 -12.82
CA ALA A 68 -9.32 0.76 -13.08
C ALA A 68 -8.43 1.53 -12.10
N ASP A 69 -7.78 2.57 -12.60
CA ASP A 69 -6.82 3.34 -11.83
C ASP A 69 -7.47 4.07 -10.64
N TYR A 70 -6.71 4.32 -9.57
CA TYR A 70 -7.23 4.98 -8.38
C TYR A 70 -7.50 6.47 -8.61
N PRO A 71 -8.52 7.02 -7.94
CA PRO A 71 -8.79 8.45 -8.01
C PRO A 71 -7.60 9.25 -7.44
N GLN A 72 -7.42 10.47 -7.97
CA GLN A 72 -6.23 11.27 -7.69
C GLN A 72 -6.04 11.56 -6.20
N HIS A 73 -7.13 11.80 -5.46
CA HIS A 73 -7.08 12.08 -4.02
C HIS A 73 -6.53 10.87 -3.22
N LEU A 74 -6.87 9.64 -3.63
CA LEU A 74 -6.35 8.41 -3.00
C LEU A 74 -4.85 8.24 -3.30
N LYS A 75 -4.41 8.50 -4.52
CA LYS A 75 -2.97 8.49 -4.87
C LYS A 75 -2.16 9.51 -4.08
N THR A 76 -2.70 10.72 -3.92
CA THR A 76 -2.07 11.77 -3.13
C THR A 76 -2.04 11.42 -1.64
N LEU A 77 -3.12 10.84 -1.11
CA LEU A 77 -3.16 10.34 0.27
C LEU A 77 -2.10 9.26 0.50
N ASN A 78 -2.06 8.27 -0.40
CA ASN A 78 -1.08 7.18 -0.38
C ASN A 78 0.36 7.71 -0.37
N SER A 79 0.66 8.68 -1.22
CA SER A 79 1.97 9.33 -1.27
C SER A 79 2.30 10.10 0.01
N PHE A 80 1.30 10.73 0.63
CA PHE A 80 1.46 11.41 1.91
C PHE A 80 1.73 10.40 3.04
N ILE A 81 0.95 9.32 3.10
CA ILE A 81 1.11 8.24 4.09
C ILE A 81 2.52 7.65 3.97
N ASP A 82 2.98 7.30 2.76
CA ASP A 82 4.32 6.74 2.52
C ASP A 82 5.43 7.63 3.12
N ARG A 83 5.25 8.96 3.12
CA ARG A 83 6.20 9.92 3.69
C ARG A 83 6.17 9.97 5.22
N ILE A 84 4.99 9.87 5.84
CA ILE A 84 4.85 9.92 7.29
C ILE A 84 5.22 8.57 7.95
N VAL A 85 4.93 7.44 7.29
CA VAL A 85 5.22 6.11 7.84
C VAL A 85 6.65 5.61 7.54
N LYS A 86 7.44 6.37 6.76
CA LYS A 86 8.89 6.17 6.53
C LYS A 86 9.31 4.72 6.24
N GLY A 87 8.61 4.06 5.32
CA GLY A 87 9.00 2.72 4.83
C GLY A 87 8.25 1.55 5.44
N LEU A 88 7.10 1.80 6.10
CA LEU A 88 6.16 0.74 6.48
C LEU A 88 5.10 0.55 5.41
N SER A 89 4.63 -0.68 5.23
CA SER A 89 3.54 -0.97 4.31
C SER A 89 2.22 -0.34 4.80
N ARG A 90 1.66 0.50 3.93
CA ARG A 90 0.22 0.78 3.91
C ARG A 90 -0.45 -0.23 2.99
N LYS A 91 -1.66 -0.62 3.35
CA LYS A 91 -2.54 -1.46 2.53
C LYS A 91 -3.77 -0.67 2.12
N VAL A 92 -4.17 -0.84 0.87
CA VAL A 92 -5.40 -0.24 0.33
C VAL A 92 -6.39 -1.38 0.10
N PHE A 93 -7.53 -1.30 0.76
CA PHE A 93 -8.65 -2.19 0.54
C PHE A 93 -9.70 -1.45 -0.27
N GLU A 94 -10.12 -2.05 -1.38
CA GLU A 94 -11.12 -1.50 -2.28
C GLU A 94 -12.42 -2.28 -2.12
N TYR A 95 -13.48 -1.59 -1.72
CA TYR A 95 -14.83 -2.12 -1.58
C TYR A 95 -15.75 -1.45 -2.61
N GLU A 96 -16.99 -1.96 -2.74
CA GLU A 96 -17.96 -1.39 -3.67
C GLU A 96 -18.24 0.09 -3.40
N SER A 97 -18.38 0.47 -2.11
CA SER A 97 -18.77 1.80 -1.65
C SER A 97 -17.62 2.73 -1.25
N ASP A 98 -16.47 2.17 -0.89
CA ASP A 98 -15.39 2.91 -0.24
C ASP A 98 -14.01 2.28 -0.46
N PHE A 99 -12.99 3.10 -0.25
CA PHE A 99 -11.61 2.67 -0.08
C PHE A 99 -11.22 2.78 1.39
N GLN A 100 -10.42 1.84 1.87
CA GLN A 100 -9.81 1.89 3.19
C GLN A 100 -8.30 1.83 3.08
N VAL A 101 -7.63 2.85 3.60
CA VAL A 101 -6.17 2.87 3.68
C VAL A 101 -5.76 2.57 5.12
N LYS A 102 -5.09 1.44 5.32
CA LYS A 102 -4.63 0.96 6.64
C LYS A 102 -3.11 1.00 6.70
N PHE A 103 -2.57 1.54 7.79
CA PHE A 103 -1.12 1.53 8.03
C PHE A 103 -0.80 1.49 9.52
N LYS A 104 0.37 0.97 9.85
CA LYS A 104 0.84 0.81 11.24
C LYS A 104 1.53 2.09 11.75
N LEU A 105 1.33 2.38 13.02
CA LEU A 105 1.96 3.47 13.77
C LEU A 105 2.90 2.85 14.82
N TYR A 106 4.21 2.96 14.60
CA TYR A 106 5.21 2.37 15.51
C TYR A 106 5.74 3.36 16.54
N LYS A 107 5.92 4.63 16.15
CA LYS A 107 6.47 5.66 17.06
C LYS A 107 5.42 6.37 17.89
N TYR A 108 4.20 6.47 17.38
CA TYR A 108 3.15 7.30 17.96
C TYR A 108 1.89 6.49 18.16
N SER A 109 1.05 6.91 19.10
CA SER A 109 -0.25 6.28 19.30
C SER A 109 -1.29 6.70 18.26
N ARG A 110 -1.09 7.87 17.67
CA ARG A 110 -1.98 8.55 16.71
C ARG A 110 -1.15 9.46 15.81
N LEU A 111 -1.76 9.89 14.70
CA LEU A 111 -1.22 10.95 13.86
C LEU A 111 -1.18 12.27 14.64
N GLU A 112 -0.28 13.17 14.25
CA GLU A 112 -0.30 14.53 14.72
C GLU A 112 -1.56 15.26 14.22
N GLU A 113 -2.03 16.25 14.96
CA GLU A 113 -3.24 17.02 14.59
C GLU A 113 -3.08 17.69 13.21
N SER A 114 -1.88 18.14 12.88
CA SER A 114 -1.53 18.71 11.58
C SER A 114 -1.68 17.69 10.45
N GLU A 115 -1.29 16.43 10.67
CA GLU A 115 -1.40 15.33 9.70
C GLU A 115 -2.86 14.93 9.50
N GLU A 116 -3.64 14.81 10.57
CA GLU A 116 -5.08 14.54 10.47
C GLU A 116 -5.82 15.65 9.72
N ASN A 117 -5.51 16.92 10.03
CA ASN A 117 -6.13 18.06 9.35
C ASN A 117 -5.75 18.11 7.88
N TYR A 118 -4.50 17.79 7.53
CA TYR A 118 -4.08 17.66 6.15
C TYR A 118 -4.88 16.57 5.41
N ILE A 119 -5.03 15.39 6.01
CA ILE A 119 -5.80 14.28 5.42
C ILE A 119 -7.26 14.68 5.20
N LYS A 120 -7.91 15.29 6.20
CA LYS A 120 -9.31 15.74 6.10
C LYS A 120 -9.47 16.78 4.99
N ASN A 121 -8.56 17.73 4.88
CA ASN A 121 -8.57 18.75 3.83
C ASN A 121 -8.30 18.17 2.44
N LEU A 122 -7.38 17.21 2.33
CA LEU A 122 -7.05 16.53 1.08
C LEU A 122 -8.23 15.73 0.53
N LEU A 123 -8.95 15.04 1.41
CA LEU A 123 -10.05 14.16 1.02
C LEU A 123 -11.37 14.91 0.87
N GLY A 124 -11.57 16.01 1.60
CA GLY A 124 -12.76 16.86 1.48
C GLY A 124 -14.05 16.06 1.70
N GLU A 125 -14.97 16.14 0.73
CA GLU A 125 -16.25 15.43 0.76
C GLU A 125 -16.13 13.89 0.67
N ASN A 126 -15.01 13.41 0.14
CA ASN A 126 -14.70 11.99 0.05
C ASN A 126 -14.25 11.41 1.40
N PHE A 127 -13.90 12.24 2.37
CA PHE A 127 -13.56 11.76 3.72
C PHE A 127 -14.79 11.15 4.40
N SER A 128 -14.65 9.91 4.88
CA SER A 128 -15.68 9.24 5.70
C SER A 128 -15.28 9.19 7.16
N SER A 129 -14.14 8.57 7.47
CA SER A 129 -13.67 8.43 8.86
C SER A 129 -12.16 8.22 8.94
N LEU A 130 -11.62 8.48 10.13
CA LEU A 130 -10.26 8.16 10.52
C LEU A 130 -10.33 7.46 11.88
N GLU A 131 -9.92 6.21 11.91
CA GLU A 131 -10.09 5.30 13.05
C GLU A 131 -8.72 4.78 13.50
N TYR A 132 -8.59 4.51 14.80
CA TYR A 132 -7.39 3.93 15.40
C TYR A 132 -7.70 2.58 16.01
N GLU A 133 -6.94 1.56 15.63
CA GLU A 133 -7.08 0.20 16.15
C GLU A 133 -5.84 -0.19 16.96
N VAL A 134 -6.06 -0.95 18.04
CA VAL A 134 -5.01 -1.63 18.79
C VAL A 134 -5.07 -3.12 18.45
N GLY A 135 -4.04 -3.62 17.79
CA GLY A 135 -3.88 -5.02 17.42
C GLY A 135 -3.11 -5.82 18.47
N LYS A 136 -2.68 -7.02 18.08
CA LYS A 136 -1.83 -7.88 18.92
C LYS A 136 -0.50 -7.17 19.25
N TYR A 137 0.06 -7.48 20.43
CA TYR A 137 1.34 -6.94 20.91
C TYR A 137 1.37 -5.40 20.97
N ASP A 138 0.25 -4.77 21.33
CA ASP A 138 0.09 -3.30 21.40
C ASP A 138 0.41 -2.56 20.09
N SER A 139 0.36 -3.28 18.96
CA SER A 139 0.49 -2.66 17.64
C SER A 139 -0.65 -1.69 17.40
N LYS A 140 -0.35 -0.48 16.92
CA LYS A 140 -1.35 0.55 16.66
C LYS A 140 -1.47 0.74 15.16
N SER A 141 -2.70 0.79 14.65
CA SER A 141 -2.97 1.02 13.23
C SER A 141 -3.90 2.21 13.08
N CYS A 142 -3.71 2.97 12.00
CA CYS A 142 -4.66 3.97 11.52
C CYS A 142 -5.39 3.41 10.30
N ILE A 143 -6.70 3.62 10.25
CA ILE A 143 -7.55 3.29 9.11
C ILE A 143 -8.25 4.56 8.65
N ILE A 144 -8.09 4.90 7.37
CA ILE A 144 -8.75 6.05 6.74
C ILE A 144 -9.76 5.50 5.74
N LYS A 145 -11.04 5.84 5.93
CA LYS A 145 -12.13 5.45 5.02
C LYS A 145 -12.46 6.61 4.08
N ILE A 146 -12.58 6.30 2.80
CA ILE A 146 -12.75 7.27 1.72
C ILE A 146 -13.90 6.80 0.84
N LYS A 147 -14.87 7.67 0.54
CA LYS A 147 -15.95 7.37 -0.40
C LYS A 147 -15.39 7.25 -1.82
N ARG A 148 -15.97 6.35 -2.59
CA ARG A 148 -15.71 6.25 -4.02
C ARG A 148 -16.25 7.44 -4.80
#